data_AF-A0A915KPY2-F1
#
_entry.id   AF-A0A915KPY2-F1
#
_cell.length_a   1.000
_cell.length_b   1.000
_cell.length_c   1.000
_cell.angle_alpha   90.00
_cell.angle_beta   90.00
_cell.angle_gamma   90.00
#
_symmetry.space_group_name_H-M   'P 1'
#
loop_
_entity.id
_entity.type
_entity.pdbx_description
1 polymer ?
#
loop_
_entity_poly.entity_id
_entity_poly.type
_entity_poly.pdbx_seq_one_letter_code
_entity_poly.pdbx_strand_id
1 'polypeptide(L)'
;MTAYHPQCNGMVEPFNQTFIAQLKKYTAEDPDNWERYLSYAVFAYNATPHTTTRHSPFSLLRGYELHITFDYDRPRILTLPLNYDAYHHILTQGQLKMREQIKANLDAAATVSKEYFDCKAEHATSLSTILSF
;
A
#
# COMPACT_ATOMS: atom_id res chain seq x y z
N MET A 1 9.41 -26.11 -8.49
CA MET A 1 8.97 -24.89 -9.20
C MET A 1 7.71 -25.24 -9.96
N THR A 2 6.54 -24.89 -9.45
CA THR A 2 5.26 -25.12 -10.15
C THR A 2 4.67 -23.80 -10.60
N ALA A 3 4.36 -23.74 -11.89
CA ALA A 3 3.62 -22.66 -12.53
C ALA A 3 2.21 -22.56 -11.94
N TYR A 4 1.71 -21.34 -11.72
CA TYR A 4 0.37 -21.02 -11.22
C TYR A 4 0.05 -21.48 -9.79
N HIS A 5 0.59 -20.74 -8.80
CA HIS A 5 0.07 -20.72 -7.44
C HIS A 5 -0.73 -19.42 -7.20
N PRO A 6 -2.06 -19.41 -7.47
CA PRO A 6 -2.89 -18.20 -7.40
C PRO A 6 -2.97 -17.59 -6.00
N GLN A 7 -2.71 -18.38 -4.94
CA GLN A 7 -2.71 -17.90 -3.55
C GLN A 7 -1.49 -17.03 -3.21
N CYS A 8 -0.35 -17.16 -3.89
CA CYS A 8 0.81 -16.27 -3.69
C CYS A 8 0.76 -15.01 -4.57
N ASN A 9 0.11 -15.07 -5.73
CA ASN A 9 0.07 -13.95 -6.68
C ASN A 9 -1.11 -12.99 -6.46
N GLY A 10 -2.10 -13.35 -5.65
CA GLY A 10 -3.31 -12.55 -5.44
C GLY A 10 -3.07 -11.13 -4.91
N MET A 11 -1.95 -10.87 -4.23
CA MET A 11 -1.56 -9.51 -3.81
C MET A 11 -0.68 -8.77 -4.83
N VAL A 12 0.03 -9.52 -5.68
CA VAL A 12 0.93 -8.97 -6.70
C VAL A 12 0.15 -8.47 -7.91
N GLU A 13 -0.92 -9.15 -8.29
CA GLU A 13 -1.76 -8.76 -9.44
C GLU A 13 -2.40 -7.38 -9.28
N PRO A 14 -3.08 -7.04 -8.16
CA PRO A 14 -3.63 -5.70 -7.93
C PRO A 14 -2.54 -4.62 -7.84
N PHE A 15 -1.39 -4.97 -7.27
CA PHE A 15 -0.24 -4.08 -7.21
C PHE A 15 0.25 -3.73 -8.62
N ASN A 16 0.55 -4.74 -9.44
CA ASN A 16 1.02 -4.54 -10.80
C ASN A 16 0.01 -3.75 -11.63
N GLN A 17 -1.30 -4.01 -11.48
CA GLN A 17 -2.33 -3.24 -12.16
C GLN A 17 -2.30 -1.75 -11.77
N THR A 18 -2.21 -1.45 -10.48
CA THR A 18 -2.16 -0.06 -9.99
C THR A 18 -0.89 0.65 -10.44
N PHE A 19 0.25 -0.03 -10.35
CA PHE A 19 1.55 0.51 -10.74
C PHE A 19 1.62 0.78 -12.25
N ILE A 20 1.14 -0.15 -13.08
CA ILE A 20 1.07 0.03 -14.54
C ILE A 20 0.12 1.19 -14.88
N ALA A 21 -1.03 1.31 -14.20
CA ALA A 21 -1.94 2.42 -14.41
C ALA A 21 -1.32 3.78 -14.05
N GLN A 22 -0.50 3.83 -13.00
CA GLN A 22 0.25 5.02 -12.64
C GLN A 22 1.35 5.35 -13.66
N LEU A 23 2.11 4.35 -14.10
CA LEU A 23 3.15 4.53 -15.11
C LEU A 23 2.56 5.03 -16.44
N LYS A 24 1.44 4.45 -16.88
CA LYS A 24 0.73 4.88 -18.10
C LYS A 24 0.34 6.36 -18.08
N LYS A 25 0.04 6.94 -16.92
CA LYS A 25 -0.25 8.38 -16.81
C LYS A 25 0.99 9.23 -17.05
N TYR A 26 2.15 8.79 -16.57
CA TYR A 26 3.41 9.52 -16.77
C TYR A 26 3.97 9.38 -18.18
N THR A 27 3.76 8.23 -18.82
CA THR A 27 4.23 7.94 -20.18
C THR A 27 3.19 8.30 -21.26
N ALA A 28 2.07 8.94 -20.90
CA ALA A 28 1.01 9.30 -21.84
C ALA A 28 1.49 10.32 -22.89
N GLU A 29 2.39 11.23 -22.49
CA GLU A 29 2.94 12.27 -23.35
C GLU A 29 4.20 11.82 -24.11
N ASP A 30 4.97 10.87 -23.54
CA ASP A 30 6.21 10.36 -24.12
C ASP A 30 6.40 8.86 -23.79
N PRO A 31 5.79 7.96 -24.61
CA PRO A 31 5.84 6.52 -24.38
C PRO A 31 7.22 5.90 -24.61
N ASP A 32 8.01 6.48 -25.53
CA ASP A 32 9.31 5.93 -25.94
C ASP A 32 10.37 6.12 -24.85
N ASN A 33 10.20 7.12 -23.97
CA ASN A 33 11.09 7.39 -22.85
C ASN A 33 10.57 6.88 -21.48
N TRP A 34 9.77 5.81 -21.48
CA TRP A 34 9.18 5.24 -20.26
C TRP A 34 10.19 4.93 -19.14
N GLU A 35 11.42 4.55 -19.50
CA GLU A 35 12.51 4.26 -18.55
C GLU A 35 12.84 5.46 -17.64
N ARG A 36 12.74 6.68 -18.18
CA ARG A 36 12.95 7.91 -17.42
C ARG A 36 11.85 8.11 -16.37
N TYR A 37 10.62 7.73 -16.71
CA TYR A 37 9.46 7.86 -15.83
C TYR A 37 9.39 6.77 -14.76
N LEU A 38 10.10 5.65 -14.93
CA LEU A 38 10.10 4.54 -14.00
C LEU A 38 10.55 4.96 -12.58
N SER A 39 11.64 5.73 -12.49
CA SER A 39 12.17 6.21 -11.20
C SER A 39 11.16 7.12 -10.48
N TYR A 40 10.47 7.98 -11.23
CA TYR A 40 9.43 8.86 -10.69
C TYR A 40 8.18 8.08 -10.26
N ALA A 41 7.76 7.08 -11.05
CA ALA A 41 6.62 6.23 -10.72
C ALA A 41 6.89 5.40 -9.44
N VAL A 42 8.09 4.82 -9.31
CA VAL A 42 8.51 4.09 -8.09
C VAL A 42 8.55 5.02 -6.88
N PHE A 43 9.11 6.22 -7.04
CA PHE A 43 9.14 7.20 -5.96
C PHE A 43 7.72 7.60 -5.53
N ALA A 44 6.86 7.95 -6.49
CA ALA A 44 5.50 8.35 -6.21
C ALA A 44 4.69 7.23 -5.55
N TYR A 45 4.84 5.99 -6.02
CA TYR A 45 4.24 4.83 -5.38
C TYR A 45 4.71 4.65 -3.93
N ASN A 46 6.03 4.71 -3.69
CA ASN A 46 6.61 4.56 -2.36
C ASN A 46 6.27 5.71 -1.41
N ALA A 47 5.95 6.89 -1.94
CA ALA A 47 5.56 8.08 -1.18
C ALA A 47 4.05 8.16 -0.91
N THR A 48 3.22 7.42 -1.67
CA THR A 48 1.76 7.54 -1.57
C THR A 48 1.20 6.59 -0.51
N PRO A 49 0.40 7.08 0.45
CA PRO A 49 -0.28 6.22 1.42
C PRO A 49 -1.30 5.30 0.73
N HIS A 50 -1.29 4.01 1.06
CA HIS A 50 -2.33 3.10 0.58
C HIS A 50 -3.55 3.13 1.49
N THR A 51 -4.73 2.86 0.93
CA THR A 51 -6.01 2.90 1.68
C THR A 51 -6.08 1.88 2.81
N THR A 52 -5.60 0.65 2.57
CA THR A 52 -5.67 -0.45 3.53
C THR A 52 -4.71 -0.24 4.71
N THR A 53 -3.50 0.21 4.45
CA THR A 53 -2.48 0.42 5.49
C THR A 53 -2.52 1.81 6.09
N ARG A 54 -3.08 2.80 5.37
CA ARG A 54 -3.04 4.26 5.65
C ARG A 54 -1.64 4.86 5.72
N HIS A 55 -0.62 4.10 5.34
CA HIS A 55 0.79 4.47 5.36
C HIS A 55 1.42 4.19 4.01
N SER A 56 2.41 5.00 3.64
CA SER A 56 3.17 4.79 2.41
C SER A 56 4.13 3.60 2.55
N PRO A 57 4.44 2.86 1.47
CA PRO A 57 5.41 1.76 1.52
C PRO A 57 6.77 2.16 2.10
N PHE A 58 7.22 3.40 1.84
CA PHE A 58 8.43 3.95 2.44
C PHE A 58 8.33 4.01 3.97
N SER A 59 7.20 4.50 4.48
CA SER A 59 6.92 4.61 5.91
C SER A 59 6.90 3.25 6.60
N LEU A 60 6.34 2.24 5.93
CA LEU A 60 6.36 0.85 6.42
C LEU A 60 7.78 0.28 6.57
N LEU A 61 8.67 0.60 5.61
CA LEU A 61 10.05 0.12 5.59
C LEU A 61 10.97 0.91 6.53
N ARG A 62 10.78 2.23 6.63
CA ARG A 62 11.69 3.13 7.34
C ARG A 62 11.23 3.46 8.75
N GLY A 63 9.93 3.30 9.06
CA GLY A 63 9.35 3.65 10.35
C GLY A 63 9.03 5.12 10.54
N TYR A 64 9.14 5.93 9.48
CA TYR A 64 8.76 7.34 9.47
C TYR A 64 8.23 7.73 8.09
N GLU A 65 7.30 8.68 8.06
CA GLU A 65 6.66 9.11 6.82
C GLU A 65 7.63 9.90 5.94
N LEU A 66 7.57 9.66 4.63
CA LEU A 66 8.34 10.45 3.67
C LEU A 66 7.75 11.85 3.59
N HIS A 67 8.52 12.84 4.02
CA HIS A 67 8.19 14.24 3.82
C HIS A 67 8.56 14.69 2.41
N ILE A 68 7.56 14.80 1.54
CA ILE A 68 7.69 15.53 0.28
C ILE A 68 7.48 17.03 0.56
N THR A 69 8.22 17.89 -0.13
CA THR A 69 8.27 19.36 0.10
C THR A 69 6.93 20.09 0.00
N PHE A 70 5.85 19.41 -0.40
CA PHE A 70 4.50 19.96 -0.50
C PHE A 70 3.62 19.71 0.74
N ASP A 71 4.12 18.95 1.73
CA ASP A 71 3.40 18.66 2.97
C ASP A 71 3.79 19.69 4.06
N TYR A 72 3.19 20.88 3.98
CA TYR A 72 3.50 22.02 4.86
C TYR A 72 2.95 21.87 6.29
N ASP A 73 1.98 20.99 6.52
CA ASP A 73 1.24 20.89 7.78
C ASP A 73 1.89 19.94 8.80
N ARG A 74 2.96 19.23 8.41
CA ARG A 74 3.65 18.29 9.30
C ARG A 74 5.03 18.84 9.68
N PRO A 75 5.26 19.19 10.96
CA PRO A 75 6.55 19.69 11.38
C PRO A 75 7.59 18.57 11.30
N ARG A 76 8.69 18.82 10.58
CA ARG A 76 9.87 17.95 10.54
C ARG A 76 10.45 17.89 11.96
N ILE A 77 10.15 16.83 12.72
CA ILE A 77 10.79 16.60 14.01
C ILE A 77 12.25 16.20 13.74
N LEU A 78 13.12 17.21 13.65
CA LEU A 78 14.56 17.09 13.43
C LEU A 78 15.36 16.89 14.72
N THR A 79 14.73 16.48 15.82
CA THR A 79 15.47 16.08 17.02
C THR A 79 15.99 14.65 16.85
N LEU A 80 16.91 14.48 15.90
CA LEU A 80 17.76 13.30 15.85
C LEU A 80 18.70 13.36 17.06
N PRO A 81 18.63 12.42 18.02
CA PRO A 81 19.60 12.39 19.10
C PRO A 81 20.99 12.13 18.51
N LEU A 82 22.00 12.88 18.97
CA LEU A 82 23.41 12.70 18.57
C LEU A 82 23.98 11.32 18.95
N ASN A 83 23.29 10.61 19.85
CA ASN A 83 23.64 9.24 20.24
C ASN A 83 22.97 8.22 19.31
N TYR A 84 23.79 7.38 18.68
CA TYR A 84 23.37 6.26 17.85
C TYR A 84 22.37 5.34 18.56
N ASP A 85 22.60 4.99 19.83
CA ASP A 85 21.71 4.09 20.57
C ASP A 85 20.32 4.70 20.78
N ALA A 86 20.28 5.99 21.09
CA ALA A 86 19.03 6.73 21.23
C ALA A 86 18.31 6.88 19.88
N TYR A 87 19.06 7.08 18.79
CA TYR A 87 18.51 7.16 17.43
C TYR A 87 17.84 5.84 17.04
N HIS A 88 18.55 4.72 17.23
CA HIS A 88 18.01 3.39 16.95
C HIS A 88 16.79 3.09 17.82
N HIS A 89 16.85 3.43 19.10
CA HIS A 89 15.70 3.24 19.98
C HIS A 89 14.46 4.00 19.49
N ILE A 90 14.57 5.28 19.14
CA ILE A 90 13.45 6.08 18.64
C ILE A 90 12.89 5.51 17.34
N LEU A 91 13.76 5.09 16.40
CA LEU A 91 13.32 4.46 15.16
C LEU A 91 12.57 3.15 15.42
N THR A 92 13.12 2.27 16.26
CA THR A 92 12.48 0.99 16.59
C THR A 92 11.13 1.22 17.28
N GLN A 93 11.04 2.18 18.20
CA GLN A 93 9.78 2.56 18.84
C GLN A 93 8.76 3.08 17.81
N GLY A 94 9.19 3.91 16.85
CA GLY A 94 8.34 4.39 15.75
C GLY A 94 7.82 3.24 14.88
N GLN A 95 8.69 2.30 14.50
CA GLN A 95 8.33 1.12 13.72
C GLN A 95 7.35 0.19 14.44
N LEU A 96 7.53 -0.02 15.76
CA LEU A 96 6.64 -0.85 16.56
C LEU A 96 5.23 -0.23 16.63
N LYS A 97 5.15 1.06 16.94
CA LYS A 97 3.87 1.80 16.95
C LYS A 97 3.17 1.73 15.59
N MET A 98 3.93 1.93 14.51
CA MET A 98 3.40 1.83 13.15
C MET A 98 2.85 0.43 12.89
N ARG A 99 3.60 -0.63 13.23
CA ARG A 99 3.19 -2.03 13.06
C ARG A 99 1.91 -2.36 13.79
N GLU A 100 1.75 -1.87 15.02
CA GLU A 100 0.51 -2.04 15.78
C GLU A 100 -0.68 -1.38 15.09
N GLN A 101 -0.51 -0.14 14.61
CA GLN A 101 -1.55 0.57 13.85
C GLN A 101 -1.91 -0.13 12.54
N ILE A 102 -0.90 -0.60 11.80
CA ILE A 102 -1.10 -1.36 10.56
C ILE A 102 -1.86 -2.64 10.84
N LYS A 103 -1.48 -3.37 11.89
CA LYS A 103 -2.16 -4.62 12.26
C LYS A 103 -3.64 -4.36 12.53
N ALA A 104 -3.96 -3.33 13.33
CA ALA A 104 -5.35 -2.95 13.59
C ALA A 104 -6.10 -2.54 12.30
N ASN A 105 -5.46 -1.78 11.41
CA ASN A 105 -6.05 -1.37 10.13
C ASN A 105 -6.30 -2.58 9.21
N LEU A 106 -5.36 -3.53 9.16
CA LEU A 106 -5.48 -4.76 8.38
C LEU A 106 -6.60 -5.66 8.93
N ASP A 107 -6.69 -5.82 10.25
CA ASP A 107 -7.74 -6.63 10.89
C ASP A 107 -9.14 -6.02 10.63
N ALA A 108 -9.26 -4.69 10.70
CA ALA A 108 -10.48 -3.97 10.33
C ALA A 108 -10.82 -4.14 8.84
N ALA A 109 -9.83 -3.98 7.96
CA ALA A 109 -10.02 -4.15 6.52
C ALA A 109 -10.38 -5.59 6.13
N ALA A 110 -9.83 -6.58 6.84
CA ALA A 110 -10.15 -7.99 6.63
C ALA A 110 -11.61 -8.30 6.99
N THR A 111 -12.10 -7.75 8.12
CA THR A 111 -13.50 -7.89 8.53
C THR A 111 -14.45 -7.33 7.47
N VAL A 112 -14.22 -6.08 7.03
CA VAL A 112 -15.03 -5.42 5.99
C VAL A 112 -14.98 -6.18 4.66
N SER A 113 -13.80 -6.65 4.27
CA SER A 113 -13.65 -7.42 3.02
C SER A 113 -14.44 -8.71 3.08
N LYS A 114 -14.39 -9.43 4.21
CA LYS A 114 -15.14 -10.67 4.42
C LYS A 114 -16.66 -10.44 4.28
N GLU A 115 -17.20 -9.42 4.95
CA GLU A 115 -18.62 -9.07 4.87
C GLU A 115 -19.06 -8.77 3.43
N TYR A 116 -18.24 -8.03 2.68
CA TYR A 116 -18.50 -7.73 1.28
C TYR A 116 -18.54 -9.00 0.41
N PHE A 117 -17.60 -9.93 0.60
CA PHE A 117 -17.56 -11.18 -0.15
C PHE A 117 -18.71 -12.12 0.22
N ASP A 118 -19.06 -12.20 1.50
CA ASP A 118 -20.17 -13.02 2.00
C ASP A 118 -21.51 -12.53 1.39
N CYS A 119 -21.79 -11.22 1.46
CA CYS A 119 -22.99 -10.62 0.85
C CYS A 119 -23.05 -10.81 -0.67
N LYS A 120 -21.92 -10.69 -1.37
CA LYS A 120 -21.84 -10.91 -2.82
C LYS A 120 -22.09 -12.38 -3.19
N ALA A 121 -21.62 -13.33 -2.38
CA ALA A 121 -21.85 -14.77 -2.59
C ALA A 121 -23.33 -15.15 -2.37
N GLU A 122 -23.96 -14.59 -1.34
CA GLU A 122 -25.40 -14.78 -1.08
C GLU A 122 -26.27 -14.25 -2.23
N HIS A 123 -25.96 -13.04 -2.72
CA HIS A 123 -26.69 -12.43 -3.83
C HIS A 123 -26.49 -13.20 -5.16
N ALA A 124 -25.30 -13.77 -5.40
CA ALA A 124 -25.07 -14.62 -6.55
C ALA A 124 -25.84 -15.96 -6.47
N THR A 125 -25.96 -16.52 -5.26
CA THR A 125 -26.67 -17.77 -5.01
C THR A 125 -28.20 -17.60 -5.14
N SER A 126 -28.74 -16.46 -4.72
CA SER A 126 -30.17 -16.15 -4.88
C SER A 126 -30.55 -15.94 -6.36
N LEU A 127 -29.70 -15.25 -7.13
CA LEU A 127 -29.90 -15.06 -8.57
C LEU A 127 -29.79 -16.37 -9.36
N SER A 128 -28.86 -17.26 -9.01
CA SER A 128 -28.77 -18.58 -9.66
C SER A 128 -29.96 -19.48 -9.36
N THR A 129 -30.55 -19.37 -8.16
CA THR A 129 -31.71 -20.16 -7.74
C THR A 129 -33.01 -19.70 -8.43
N ILE A 130 -33.16 -18.40 -8.69
CA ILE A 130 -34.33 -17.84 -9.38
C ILE A 130 -34.29 -18.12 -10.89
N LEU A 131 -33.10 -18.17 -11.50
CA LEU A 131 -32.93 -18.47 -12.93
C LEU A 131 -32.96 -19.98 -13.27
N SER A 132 -33.07 -20.85 -12.26
CA SER A 132 -33.17 -22.31 -12.41
C SER A 132 -34.60 -22.87 -12.36
N PHE A 133 -35.63 -22.01 -12.40
CA PHE A 133 -37.05 -22.34 -12.58
C PHE A 133 -37.57 -21.74 -13.89
#